data_AF-A0A9P6YBR5-F1
#
_entry.id   AF-A0A9P6YBR5-F1
#
_cell.length_a   1.000
_cell.length_b   1.000
_cell.length_c   1.000
_cell.angle_alpha   90.00
_cell.angle_beta   90.00
_cell.angle_gamma   90.00
#
_symmetry.space_group_name_H-M   'P 1'
#
loop_
_entity.id
_entity.type
_entity.pdbx_description
1 polymer ?
#
loop_
_entity_poly.entity_id
_entity_poly.type
_entity_poly.pdbx_seq_one_letter_code
_entity_poly.pdbx_strand_id
1 'polypeptide(L)'
;MLIKFPNLRILSAINRKETLNLEVDIKLLQEMLRFEQIKPKSLPIEKVNIYHYYMDYETHLDVYQRTWNRISMHSNVALDIKICGYLPQDQDEDELERELSLLEQRIQKLQMQQNNRRPTQTEEVQISRCQRIVSVSAQCWSCGYHFNRCWRCVPVCEGCQLKRMPPMANDNQMRLKNRKKISMAAHQTAIADEDDFSVFG
;
A
#
# COMPACT_ATOMS: atom_id res chain seq x y z
N MET A 1 -7.97 12.27 -18.51
CA MET A 1 -7.93 10.79 -18.68
C MET A 1 -9.25 10.10 -18.37
N LEU A 2 -9.95 10.46 -17.29
CA LEU A 2 -11.15 9.76 -16.81
C LEU A 2 -12.37 9.81 -17.76
N ILE A 3 -12.50 10.88 -18.56
CA ILE A 3 -13.63 11.06 -19.49
C ILE A 3 -13.60 10.06 -20.67
N LYS A 4 -12.44 9.44 -20.98
CA LYS A 4 -12.31 8.54 -22.14
C LYS A 4 -12.67 7.08 -21.86
N PHE A 5 -12.86 6.70 -20.60
CA PHE A 5 -13.05 5.30 -20.21
C PHE A 5 -14.22 5.17 -19.23
N PRO A 6 -15.47 5.11 -19.74
CA PRO A 6 -16.67 5.12 -18.91
C PRO A 6 -16.80 3.89 -18.01
N ASN A 7 -16.09 2.80 -18.31
CA ASN A 7 -16.08 1.56 -17.54
C ASN A 7 -14.77 1.34 -16.76
N LEU A 8 -14.00 2.41 -16.53
CA LEU A 8 -12.75 2.31 -15.78
C LEU A 8 -13.06 2.12 -14.29
N ARG A 9 -12.86 0.89 -13.80
CA ARG A 9 -13.09 0.54 -12.38
C ARG A 9 -11.82 0.56 -11.53
N ILE A 10 -10.68 0.34 -12.16
CA ILE A 10 -9.40 0.18 -11.47
C ILE A 10 -8.41 1.19 -12.04
N LEU A 11 -7.87 2.05 -11.18
CA LEU A 11 -6.72 2.88 -11.48
C LEU A 11 -5.46 2.23 -10.89
N SER A 12 -4.37 2.24 -11.64
CA SER A 12 -3.13 1.63 -11.18
C SER A 12 -1.91 2.43 -11.62
N ALA A 13 -1.09 2.82 -10.65
CA ALA A 13 0.16 3.54 -10.80
C ALA A 13 1.26 2.92 -9.92
N ILE A 14 1.16 1.61 -9.63
CA ILE A 14 2.09 0.87 -8.76
C ILE A 14 3.55 1.08 -9.21
N ASN A 15 4.44 1.33 -8.24
CA ASN A 15 5.90 1.47 -8.43
C ASN A 15 6.34 2.57 -9.41
N ARG A 16 5.59 3.66 -9.55
CA ARG A 16 6.02 4.86 -10.29
C ARG A 16 6.63 5.92 -9.37
N LYS A 17 7.97 5.91 -9.25
CA LYS A 17 8.74 6.70 -8.26
C LYS A 17 8.62 8.22 -8.43
N GLU A 18 8.34 8.69 -9.64
CA GLU A 18 8.48 10.11 -10.02
C GLU A 18 7.15 10.76 -10.40
N THR A 19 6.06 10.01 -10.42
CA THR A 19 4.76 10.52 -10.90
C THR A 19 3.70 10.58 -9.81
N LEU A 20 3.96 10.02 -8.63
CA LEU A 20 2.95 9.92 -7.57
C LEU A 20 3.22 10.98 -6.50
N ASN A 21 2.53 12.11 -6.62
CA ASN A 21 2.50 13.13 -5.59
C ASN A 21 1.06 13.29 -5.11
N LEU A 22 0.71 12.57 -4.05
CA LEU A 22 -0.65 12.52 -3.55
C LEU A 22 -1.17 13.89 -3.14
N GLU A 23 -0.33 14.77 -2.58
CA GLU A 23 -0.74 16.12 -2.23
C GLU A 23 -1.23 16.90 -3.46
N VAL A 24 -0.46 16.86 -4.54
CA VAL A 24 -0.79 17.53 -5.81
C VAL A 24 -2.01 16.87 -6.47
N ASP A 25 -2.07 15.54 -6.49
CA ASP A 25 -3.18 14.79 -7.05
C ASP A 25 -4.49 15.10 -6.32
N ILE A 26 -4.47 15.19 -4.99
CA ILE A 26 -5.63 15.57 -4.17
C ILE A 26 -6.10 16.97 -4.53
N LYS A 27 -5.18 17.94 -4.58
CA LYS A 27 -5.51 19.34 -4.90
C LYS A 27 -6.16 19.42 -6.27
N LEU A 28 -5.59 18.73 -7.27
CA LEU A 28 -6.16 18.68 -8.61
C LEU A 28 -7.56 18.05 -8.62
N LEU A 29 -7.75 16.91 -7.94
CA LEU A 29 -9.06 16.26 -7.85
C LEU A 29 -10.11 17.14 -7.15
N GLN A 30 -9.72 17.86 -6.09
CA GLN A 30 -10.58 18.80 -5.39
C GLN A 30 -10.93 20.02 -6.24
N GLU A 31 -9.98 20.54 -7.03
CA GLU A 31 -10.25 21.60 -8.01
C GLU A 31 -11.21 21.13 -9.11
N MET A 32 -11.01 19.93 -9.65
CA MET A 32 -11.92 19.36 -10.65
C MET A 32 -13.34 19.19 -10.12
N LEU A 33 -13.50 18.83 -8.85
CA LEU A 33 -14.80 18.82 -8.17
C LEU A 33 -15.37 20.23 -7.98
N ARG A 34 -14.53 21.20 -7.58
CA ARG A 34 -14.95 22.58 -7.32
C ARG A 34 -15.42 23.29 -8.58
N PHE A 35 -14.76 23.05 -9.71
CA PHE A 35 -15.09 23.64 -11.01
C PHE A 35 -16.07 22.76 -11.82
N GLU A 36 -16.71 21.77 -11.19
CA GLU A 36 -17.70 20.87 -11.80
C GLU A 36 -17.22 20.13 -13.06
N GLN A 37 -15.90 20.00 -13.25
CA GLN A 37 -15.32 19.19 -14.33
C GLN A 37 -15.58 17.70 -14.10
N ILE A 38 -15.72 17.30 -12.84
CA ILE A 38 -16.16 15.97 -12.41
C ILE A 38 -17.33 16.16 -11.45
N LYS A 39 -18.43 15.47 -11.70
CA LYS A 39 -19.57 15.46 -10.78
C LYS A 39 -19.26 14.54 -9.58
N PRO A 40 -19.66 14.89 -8.35
CA PRO A 40 -19.62 13.93 -7.25
C PRO A 40 -20.38 12.65 -7.58
N LYS A 41 -19.92 11.51 -7.07
CA LYS A 41 -20.52 10.18 -7.31
C LYS A 41 -20.78 9.85 -8.77
N SER A 42 -19.86 10.22 -9.66
CA SER A 42 -20.03 10.02 -11.11
C SER A 42 -19.12 8.97 -11.71
N LEU A 43 -17.99 8.66 -11.07
CA LEU A 43 -17.03 7.72 -11.63
C LEU A 43 -17.22 6.31 -11.06
N PRO A 44 -17.21 5.25 -11.87
CA PRO A 44 -17.39 3.87 -11.40
C PRO A 44 -16.08 3.27 -10.86
N ILE A 45 -15.31 4.04 -10.08
CA ILE A 45 -13.97 3.65 -9.62
C ILE A 45 -14.10 2.83 -8.33
N GLU A 46 -13.74 1.56 -8.40
CA GLU A 46 -13.80 0.62 -7.27
C GLU A 46 -12.47 0.54 -6.52
N LYS A 47 -11.35 0.66 -7.24
CA LYS A 47 -10.01 0.42 -6.69
C LYS A 47 -8.94 1.34 -7.27
N VAL A 48 -8.05 1.82 -6.41
CA VAL A 48 -6.93 2.68 -6.76
C VAL A 48 -5.63 2.08 -6.20
N ASN A 49 -4.75 1.66 -7.10
CA ASN A 49 -3.46 1.07 -6.74
C ASN A 49 -2.34 2.10 -6.93
N ILE A 50 -1.71 2.51 -5.84
CA ILE A 50 -0.74 3.60 -5.79
C ILE A 50 0.52 3.24 -5.00
N TYR A 51 0.60 2.01 -4.48
CA TYR A 51 1.73 1.59 -3.67
C TYR A 51 3.07 1.73 -4.40
N HIS A 52 4.09 2.22 -3.67
CA HIS A 52 5.47 2.24 -4.10
C HIS A 52 6.39 1.73 -3.00
N TYR A 53 7.44 0.98 -3.35
CA TYR A 53 8.45 0.47 -2.40
C TYR A 53 9.15 1.51 -1.52
N TYR A 54 9.14 2.79 -1.92
CA TYR A 54 9.82 3.88 -1.21
C TYR A 54 8.82 4.80 -0.50
N MET A 55 7.53 4.50 -0.61
CA MET A 55 6.47 5.21 0.08
C MET A 55 6.46 4.70 1.53
N ASP A 56 7.34 5.29 2.34
CA ASP A 56 7.49 4.91 3.74
C ASP A 56 6.42 5.56 4.61
N TYR A 57 6.04 6.81 4.34
CA TYR A 57 5.06 7.59 5.10
C TYR A 57 4.24 8.46 4.14
N GLU A 58 2.95 8.66 4.44
CA GLU A 58 2.07 9.55 3.68
C GLU A 58 1.08 10.23 4.63
N THR A 59 1.09 11.56 4.66
CA THR A 59 0.23 12.36 5.53
C THR A 59 -1.12 12.66 4.91
N HIS A 60 -1.25 12.53 3.59
CA HIS A 60 -2.47 12.90 2.88
C HIS A 60 -3.36 11.70 2.53
N LEU A 61 -3.07 10.52 3.07
CA LEU A 61 -3.77 9.29 2.73
C LEU A 61 -5.27 9.34 3.06
N ASP A 62 -5.65 9.85 4.23
CA ASP A 62 -7.05 9.95 4.63
C ASP A 62 -7.81 10.94 3.73
N VAL A 63 -7.21 12.08 3.40
CA VAL A 63 -7.80 13.07 2.50
C VAL A 63 -7.93 12.50 1.08
N TYR A 64 -6.95 11.72 0.63
CA TYR A 64 -6.99 11.01 -0.64
C TYR A 64 -8.17 10.03 -0.70
N GLN A 65 -8.31 9.19 0.34
CA GLN A 65 -9.41 8.24 0.47
C GLN A 65 -10.78 8.94 0.45
N ARG A 66 -10.96 10.00 1.27
CA ARG A 66 -12.21 10.78 1.30
C ARG A 66 -12.52 11.43 -0.05
N THR A 67 -11.50 11.94 -0.74
CA THR A 67 -11.65 12.56 -2.07
C THR A 67 -12.11 11.52 -3.10
N TRP A 68 -11.51 10.33 -3.12
CA TRP A 68 -11.95 9.24 -3.99
C TRP A 68 -13.36 8.75 -3.68
N ASN A 69 -13.71 8.58 -2.41
CA ASN A 69 -15.06 8.18 -1.99
C ASN A 69 -16.12 9.23 -2.39
N ARG A 70 -15.75 10.51 -2.45
CA ARG A 70 -16.66 11.59 -2.91
C ARG A 70 -16.88 11.58 -4.43
N ILE A 71 -15.84 11.23 -5.19
CA ILE A 71 -15.88 11.22 -6.65
C ILE A 71 -16.53 9.93 -7.18
N SER A 72 -16.26 8.81 -6.52
CA SER A 72 -16.74 7.50 -6.93
C SER A 72 -18.23 7.29 -6.65
N MET A 73 -18.88 6.51 -7.51
CA MET A 73 -20.22 5.99 -7.29
C MET A 73 -20.28 5.01 -6.11
N HIS A 74 -19.15 4.37 -5.79
CA HIS A 74 -19.04 3.40 -4.71
C HIS A 74 -18.87 4.11 -3.37
N SER A 75 -19.44 3.53 -2.30
CA SER A 75 -19.34 4.10 -0.95
C SER A 75 -17.92 4.09 -0.40
N ASN A 76 -17.12 3.09 -0.79
CA ASN A 76 -15.73 2.97 -0.38
C ASN A 76 -14.85 2.48 -1.54
N VAL A 77 -13.86 3.28 -1.92
CA VAL A 77 -12.86 2.95 -2.94
C VAL A 77 -11.70 2.22 -2.28
N ALA A 78 -11.35 1.02 -2.74
CA ALA A 78 -10.26 0.25 -2.16
C ALA A 78 -8.89 0.83 -2.55
N LEU A 79 -8.03 1.12 -1.58
CA LEU A 79 -6.61 1.44 -1.79
C LEU A 79 -5.74 0.20 -1.61
N ASP A 80 -4.65 0.08 -2.36
CA ASP A 80 -3.65 -1.00 -2.22
C ASP A 80 -2.62 -0.76 -1.11
N ILE A 81 -2.83 0.28 -0.31
CA ILE A 81 -1.96 0.68 0.79
C ILE A 81 -2.71 0.70 2.12
N LYS A 82 -2.02 0.36 3.20
CA LYS A 82 -2.49 0.41 4.58
C LYS A 82 -1.39 0.91 5.51
N ILE A 83 -1.79 1.49 6.63
CA ILE A 83 -0.86 1.92 7.68
C ILE A 83 -0.41 0.70 8.48
N CYS A 84 0.87 0.65 8.84
CA CYS A 84 1.49 -0.47 9.55
C CYS A 84 0.80 -0.72 10.89
N GLY A 85 0.29 -1.94 11.08
CA GLY A 85 -0.38 -2.31 12.32
C GLY A 85 -1.83 -1.82 12.41
N TYR A 86 -2.33 -1.13 11.38
CA TYR A 86 -3.74 -0.80 11.24
C TYR A 86 -4.49 -2.02 10.66
N LEU A 87 -5.42 -2.57 11.42
CA LEU A 87 -6.35 -3.60 10.95
C LEU A 87 -7.65 -2.91 10.49
N PRO A 88 -8.22 -3.27 9.34
CA PRO A 88 -9.49 -2.70 8.92
C PRO A 88 -10.65 -3.20 9.78
N GLN A 89 -11.29 -2.29 10.52
CA GLN A 89 -12.74 -2.16 10.73
C GLN A 89 -13.57 -3.37 11.23
N ASP A 90 -13.09 -4.09 12.25
CA ASP A 90 -13.99 -4.78 13.21
C ASP A 90 -13.74 -4.32 14.67
N GLN A 91 -12.95 -3.28 14.85
CA GLN A 91 -12.80 -2.58 16.12
C GLN A 91 -13.06 -1.11 15.82
N ASP A 92 -14.14 -0.59 16.40
CA ASP A 92 -14.50 0.82 16.46
C ASP A 92 -13.36 1.61 17.12
N GLU A 93 -12.27 1.86 16.41
CA GLU A 93 -11.44 3.03 16.71
C GLU A 93 -12.16 4.22 16.10
N ASP A 94 -12.77 5.03 16.98
CA ASP A 94 -13.47 6.26 16.60
C ASP A 94 -12.56 7.09 15.68
N GLU A 95 -13.11 7.58 14.57
CA GLU A 95 -12.39 8.43 13.61
C GLU A 95 -11.68 9.61 14.31
N LEU A 96 -12.23 10.03 15.45
CA LEU A 96 -11.68 11.02 16.37
C LEU A 96 -10.36 10.58 17.05
N GLU A 97 -10.24 9.34 17.51
CA GLU A 97 -9.01 8.81 18.11
C GLU A 97 -7.87 8.74 17.07
N ARG A 98 -8.22 8.44 15.82
CA ARG A 98 -7.28 8.47 14.69
C ARG A 98 -6.77 9.90 14.45
N GLU A 99 -7.68 10.87 14.38
CA GLU A 99 -7.33 12.27 14.17
C GLU A 99 -6.51 12.84 15.34
N LEU A 100 -6.85 12.49 16.59
CA LEU A 100 -6.10 12.88 17.79
C LEU A 100 -4.68 12.32 17.79
N SER A 101 -4.50 11.03 17.49
CA SER A 101 -3.16 10.42 17.44
C SER A 101 -2.26 11.03 16.37
N LEU A 102 -2.84 11.39 15.21
CA LEU A 102 -2.13 12.12 14.14
C LEU A 102 -1.75 13.54 14.58
N LEU A 103 -2.63 14.24 15.30
CA LEU A 103 -2.40 15.60 15.79
C LEU A 103 -1.31 15.65 16.87
N GLU A 104 -1.37 14.75 17.86
CA GLU A 104 -0.41 14.67 18.96
C GLU A 104 1.02 14.48 18.44
N GLN A 105 1.21 13.61 17.45
CA GLN A 105 2.52 13.40 16.84
C GLN A 105 3.01 14.63 16.04
N ARG A 106 2.11 15.40 15.44
CA ARG A 106 2.47 16.64 14.73
C ARG A 106 2.93 17.71 15.72
N ILE A 107 2.26 17.82 16.86
CA ILE A 107 2.65 18.70 17.97
C ILE A 107 4.01 18.28 18.51
N GLN A 108 4.24 16.99 18.75
CA GLN A 108 5.52 16.49 19.26
C GLN A 108 6.68 16.79 18.32
N LYS A 109 6.50 16.62 17.00
CA LYS A 109 7.53 16.99 16.00
C LYS A 109 7.80 18.50 15.98
N LEU A 110 6.77 19.34 16.09
CA LEU A 110 6.92 20.79 16.15
C LEU A 110 7.63 21.22 17.45
N GLN A 111 7.33 20.58 18.58
CA GLN A 111 8.02 20.81 19.85
C GLN A 111 9.49 20.41 19.78
N MET A 112 9.83 19.26 19.16
CA MET A 112 11.23 18.85 18.97
C MET A 112 12.00 19.82 18.06
N GLN A 113 11.34 20.42 17.06
CA GLN A 113 11.97 21.43 16.20
C GLN A 113 12.18 22.78 16.91
N GLN A 114 11.29 23.16 17.83
CA GLN A 114 11.45 24.37 18.65
C GLN A 114 12.47 24.18 19.79
N ASN A 115 12.59 22.99 20.37
CA ASN A 115 13.55 22.66 21.41
C ASN A 115 14.93 22.26 20.84
N ASN A 116 15.61 23.21 20.21
CA ASN A 116 17.04 23.10 19.91
C ASN A 116 17.93 23.37 21.16
N ARG A 117 17.40 23.18 22.37
CA ARG A 117 18.12 23.34 23.64
C ARG A 117 17.73 22.24 24.65
N ARG A 118 18.69 21.32 24.82
CA ARG A 118 18.85 20.29 25.88
C ARG A 118 17.77 19.18 25.96
N PRO A 119 18.17 17.90 25.97
CA PRO A 119 17.25 16.81 26.26
C PRO A 119 17.05 16.70 27.78
N THR A 120 15.85 16.96 28.27
CA THR A 120 15.42 16.48 29.59
C THR A 120 14.79 15.10 29.39
N GLN A 121 15.39 14.10 30.02
CA GLN A 121 14.83 12.75 30.11
C GLN A 121 13.58 12.79 30.98
N THR A 122 12.41 12.62 30.38
CA THR A 122 11.22 12.14 31.07
C THR A 122 10.49 11.26 30.06
N GLU A 123 10.88 9.98 30.06
CA GLU A 123 10.31 8.94 29.23
C GLU A 123 8.91 8.57 29.73
N GLU A 124 7.90 9.33 29.30
CA GLU A 124 6.62 8.71 28.98
C GLU A 124 6.73 8.20 27.55
N VAL A 125 7.04 6.92 27.39
CA VAL A 125 6.97 6.23 26.10
C VAL A 125 5.49 6.09 25.74
N GLN A 126 4.88 7.19 25.28
CA GLN A 126 3.68 7.10 24.47
C GLN A 126 4.05 6.25 23.26
N ILE A 127 3.46 5.06 23.17
CA ILE A 127 3.68 4.10 22.08
C ILE A 127 3.26 4.78 20.78
N SER A 128 4.21 5.44 20.12
CA SER A 128 4.00 6.03 18.80
C SER A 128 3.68 4.90 17.83
N ARG A 129 2.39 4.78 17.47
CA ARG A 129 1.91 3.80 16.50
C ARG A 129 2.68 3.98 15.19
N CYS A 130 3.11 2.87 14.60
CA CYS A 130 3.92 2.92 13.39
C CYS A 130 3.10 3.46 12.21
N GLN A 131 3.46 4.64 11.71
CA GLN A 131 2.78 5.26 10.56
C GLN A 131 3.28 4.78 9.19
N ARG A 132 4.08 3.71 9.15
CA ARG A 132 4.68 3.27 7.88
C ARG A 132 3.64 2.68 6.95
N ILE A 133 3.74 2.95 5.66
CA ILE A 133 2.85 2.33 4.68
C ILE A 133 3.31 0.90 4.37
N VAL A 134 2.34 0.01 4.24
CA VAL A 134 2.48 -1.37 3.80
C VAL A 134 1.49 -1.61 2.67
N SER A 135 1.88 -2.39 1.66
CA SER A 135 0.93 -2.83 0.64
C SER A 135 -0.10 -3.79 1.26
N VAL A 136 -1.36 -3.67 0.86
CA VAL A 136 -2.44 -4.58 1.30
C VAL A 136 -2.14 -6.03 0.88
N SER A 137 -1.54 -6.22 -0.30
CA SER A 137 -1.14 -7.52 -0.84
C SER A 137 0.28 -7.94 -0.46
N ALA A 138 0.92 -7.28 0.50
CA ALA A 138 2.27 -7.63 0.92
C ALA A 138 2.30 -9.05 1.53
N GLN A 139 3.19 -9.90 1.04
CA GLN A 139 3.32 -11.29 1.51
C GLN A 139 4.78 -11.76 1.51
N CYS A 140 5.06 -12.79 2.30
CA CYS A 140 6.39 -13.40 2.39
C CYS A 140 6.75 -14.14 1.10
N TRP A 141 7.91 -13.82 0.53
CA TRP A 141 8.40 -14.50 -0.67
C TRP A 141 8.61 -16.01 -0.51
N SER A 142 8.92 -16.46 0.72
CA SER A 142 9.23 -17.85 1.02
C SER A 142 7.95 -18.66 1.21
N CYS A 143 7.11 -18.29 2.19
CA CYS A 143 5.95 -19.06 2.62
C CYS A 143 4.58 -18.49 2.20
N GLY A 144 4.52 -17.29 1.62
CA GLY A 144 3.25 -16.65 1.23
C GLY A 144 2.45 -16.03 2.38
N TYR A 145 3.01 -15.96 3.60
CA TYR A 145 2.34 -15.34 4.74
C TYR A 145 2.06 -13.84 4.50
N HIS A 146 0.83 -13.39 4.73
CA HIS A 146 0.40 -12.01 4.51
C HIS A 146 0.91 -11.07 5.62
N PHE A 147 1.42 -9.92 5.23
CA PHE A 147 1.99 -8.95 6.17
C PHE A 147 0.97 -7.88 6.57
N ASN A 148 0.70 -7.78 7.88
CA ASN A 148 -0.09 -6.68 8.47
C ASN A 148 0.77 -5.54 9.03
N ARG A 149 2.04 -5.82 9.29
CA ARG A 149 3.00 -4.87 9.84
C ARG A 149 4.23 -4.77 8.94
N CYS A 150 4.86 -3.61 8.93
CA CYS A 150 6.05 -3.36 8.14
C CYS A 150 7.23 -4.20 8.64
N TRP A 151 8.22 -4.40 7.77
CA TRP A 151 9.43 -5.17 8.06
C TRP A 151 10.31 -4.58 9.17
N ARG A 152 10.12 -3.31 9.54
CA ARG A 152 10.82 -2.68 10.68
C ARG A 152 10.16 -3.03 12.02
N CYS A 153 8.84 -3.02 12.08
CA CYS A 153 8.11 -3.39 13.30
C CYS A 153 8.16 -4.89 13.57
N VAL A 154 8.12 -5.71 12.51
CA VAL A 154 8.20 -7.16 12.62
C VAL A 154 9.31 -7.65 11.69
N PRO A 155 10.55 -7.79 12.18
CA PRO A 155 11.71 -8.14 11.36
C PRO A 155 11.76 -9.62 10.96
N VAL A 156 10.86 -10.45 11.48
CA VAL A 156 10.81 -11.90 11.23
C VAL A 156 9.44 -12.28 10.65
N CYS A 157 9.39 -13.22 9.72
CA CYS A 157 8.13 -13.72 9.17
C CYS A 157 7.41 -14.58 10.21
N GLU A 158 6.16 -14.27 10.53
CA GLU A 158 5.37 -15.05 11.51
C GLU A 158 5.06 -16.47 11.01
N GLY A 159 4.98 -16.66 9.68
CA GLY A 159 4.74 -17.97 9.08
C GLY A 159 5.97 -18.89 9.05
N CYS A 160 7.12 -18.41 8.55
CA CYS A 160 8.30 -19.26 8.35
C CYS A 160 9.54 -18.89 9.19
N GLN A 161 9.42 -17.91 10.08
CA GLN A 161 10.49 -17.46 10.99
C GLN A 161 11.78 -16.96 10.31
N LEU A 162 11.77 -16.78 8.98
CA LEU A 162 12.88 -16.16 8.26
C LEU A 162 12.89 -14.65 8.46
N LYS A 163 14.08 -14.04 8.43
CA LYS A 163 14.26 -12.59 8.46
C LYS A 163 13.51 -11.95 7.27
N ARG A 164 12.65 -10.96 7.56
CA ARG A 164 11.94 -10.18 6.55
C ARG A 164 12.92 -9.28 5.80
N MET A 165 12.68 -9.14 4.51
CA MET A 165 13.40 -8.21 3.65
C MET A 165 12.58 -6.94 3.42
N PRO A 166 13.22 -5.81 3.08
CA PRO A 166 12.51 -4.64 2.60
C PRO A 166 11.63 -4.96 1.39
N PRO A 167 10.53 -4.21 1.13
CA PRO A 167 9.53 -4.54 0.12
C PRO A 167 10.10 -4.81 -1.27
N MET A 168 10.99 -3.93 -1.75
CA MET A 168 11.63 -4.10 -3.07
C MET A 168 12.42 -5.43 -3.16
N ALA A 169 13.18 -5.78 -2.13
CA ALA A 169 13.97 -7.01 -2.10
C ALA A 169 13.08 -8.26 -2.00
N ASN A 170 12.01 -8.18 -1.19
CA ASN A 170 11.01 -9.25 -1.07
C ASN A 170 10.32 -9.53 -2.42
N ASP A 171 9.87 -8.48 -3.12
CA ASP A 171 9.17 -8.63 -4.39
C ASP A 171 10.11 -9.09 -5.52
N ASN A 172 11.37 -8.65 -5.51
CA ASN A 172 12.38 -9.19 -6.42
C ASN A 172 12.57 -10.70 -6.23
N GLN A 173 12.61 -11.19 -4.99
CA GLN A 173 12.68 -12.63 -4.71
C GLN A 173 11.43 -13.39 -5.17
N MET A 174 10.24 -12.82 -4.96
CA MET A 174 9.00 -13.40 -5.50
C MET A 174 9.03 -13.50 -7.02
N ARG A 175 9.47 -12.45 -7.72
CA ARG A 175 9.60 -12.44 -9.18
C ARG A 175 10.59 -13.50 -9.66
N LEU A 176 11.74 -13.64 -9.00
CA LEU A 176 12.74 -14.66 -9.33
C LEU A 176 12.20 -16.09 -9.12
N LYS A 177 11.50 -16.34 -7.99
CA LYS A 177 10.87 -17.64 -7.70
C LYS A 177 9.81 -17.99 -8.75
N ASN A 178 8.97 -17.03 -9.12
CA ASN A 178 7.93 -17.23 -10.14
C ASN A 178 8.53 -17.50 -11.52
N ARG A 179 9.60 -16.79 -11.91
CA ARG A 179 10.34 -17.06 -13.16
C ARG A 179 10.90 -18.48 -13.20
N LYS A 180 11.52 -18.95 -12.11
CA LYS A 180 12.04 -20.32 -12.01
C LYS A 180 10.91 -21.35 -12.13
N LYS A 181 9.78 -21.15 -11.46
CA LYS A 181 8.61 -22.05 -11.55
C LYS A 181 8.07 -22.15 -12.97
N ILE A 182 7.91 -21.03 -13.67
CA ILE A 182 7.43 -21.01 -15.06
C ILE A 182 8.41 -21.75 -15.97
N SER A 183 9.72 -21.50 -15.81
CA SER A 183 10.75 -22.20 -16.58
C SER A 183 10.77 -23.70 -16.33
N MET A 184 10.59 -24.15 -15.09
CA MET A 184 10.53 -25.59 -14.76
C MET A 184 9.25 -26.23 -15.29
N ALA A 185 8.11 -25.55 -15.18
CA ALA A 185 6.84 -26.04 -15.72
C ALA A 185 6.89 -26.16 -17.25
N ALA A 186 7.45 -25.17 -17.95
CA ALA A 186 7.65 -25.21 -19.39
C ALA A 186 8.59 -26.35 -19.83
N HIS A 187 9.63 -26.64 -19.03
CA HIS A 187 10.53 -27.75 -19.31
C HIS A 187 9.87 -29.11 -19.07
N GLN A 188 9.03 -29.24 -18.04
CA GLN A 188 8.25 -30.47 -17.80
C GLN A 188 7.21 -30.74 -18.89
N THR A 189 6.55 -29.71 -19.42
CA THR A 189 5.65 -29.87 -20.57
C THR A 189 6.40 -30.25 -21.85
N ALA A 190 7.60 -29.69 -22.08
CA ALA A 190 8.40 -30.03 -23.25
C ALA A 190 8.92 -31.48 -23.22
N ILE A 191 9.26 -32.01 -22.04
CA ILE A 191 9.68 -33.42 -21.89
C ILE A 191 8.47 -34.36 -22.04
N ALA A 192 7.29 -33.97 -21.53
CA ALA A 192 6.07 -34.77 -21.68
C ALA A 192 5.60 -34.88 -23.15
N ASP A 193 5.80 -33.84 -23.95
CA ASP A 193 5.47 -33.86 -25.39
C ASP A 193 6.47 -34.69 -26.23
N GLU A 194 7.69 -34.94 -25.75
CA GLU A 194 8.68 -35.80 -26.43
C GLU A 194 8.47 -37.31 -26.16
N ASP A 195 7.84 -37.67 -25.03
CA ASP A 195 7.55 -39.08 -24.70
C ASP A 195 6.33 -39.65 -25.47
N ASP A 196 5.43 -38.81 -25.99
CA ASP A 196 4.28 -39.24 -26.81
C ASP A 196 4.64 -39.51 -28.29
N PHE A 197 5.92 -39.38 -28.68
CA PHE A 197 6.41 -39.62 -30.04
C PHE A 197 7.44 -40.77 -30.16
N SER A 198 7.49 -41.70 -29.20
CA SER A 198 8.24 -42.96 -29.37
C SER A 198 7.44 -44.00 -30.17
N VAL A 199 7.40 -43.83 -31.49
CA VAL A 199 6.93 -44.85 -32.46
C VAL A 199 8.12 -45.70 -32.89
N PHE A 200 8.60 -46.57 -32.00
CA PHE A 200 9.35 -47.78 -32.37
C PHE A 200 8.98 -48.90 -31.40
N GLY A 201 7.86 -49.56 -31.72
CA GLY A 201 7.49 -50.90 -31.29
C GLY A 201 7.36 -51.80 -32.50
#